data_AF-D4BEK2-F1
#
_entry.id   AF-D4BEK2-F1
#
_cell.length_a   1.000
_cell.length_b   1.000
_cell.length_c   1.000
_cell.angle_alpha   90.00
_cell.angle_beta   90.00
_cell.angle_gamma   90.00
#
_symmetry.space_group_name_H-M   'P 1'
#
loop_
_entity.id
_entity.type
_entity.pdbx_description
1 polymer ?
#
loop_
_entity_poly.entity_id
_entity_poly.type
_entity_poly.pdbx_seq_one_letter_code
_entity_poly.pdbx_strand_id
1 'polypeptide(L)'
;MIVPFQGASAEQKLYILLSFDAIRGNILHVSSNFTPYPIGDSLRYRWRGIGEATAAHDDIVQRVAQRETQFLRRSQFDEIQYGSAELKRNASGAILRPVIAAHGHFRVLSHLWPEVKTHIIAHECFLRGAAVTAWAEQFREHRAALWFIDEEINDNTCLLPWRLRGKTYQGWWRNQWQIWEQGNNRKMACLLTEGLVEKGASITLAASHYFIAWLQQQPEFRDSNRCAAHSVFQVMRLLAEKYNILIAQRDLPGGAAAYRAYG
;
A
#
# COMPACT_ATOMS: atom_id res chain seq x y z
N MET A 1 1.05 4.42 2.31
CA MET A 1 0.79 5.86 2.10
C MET A 1 1.80 6.69 2.89
N ILE A 2 2.02 7.94 2.52
CA ILE A 2 2.91 8.86 3.24
C ILE A 2 2.05 9.94 3.90
N VAL A 3 2.30 10.22 5.17
CA VAL A 3 1.55 11.21 5.97
C VAL A 3 2.53 12.25 6.52
N PRO A 4 2.23 13.56 6.40
CA PRO A 4 3.09 14.58 6.96
C PRO A 4 3.01 14.60 8.50
N PHE A 5 4.11 14.97 9.14
CA PHE A 5 4.19 15.20 10.59
C PHE A 5 5.12 16.37 10.90
N GLN A 6 4.98 16.93 12.10
CA GLN A 6 5.90 17.94 12.63
C GLN A 6 7.12 17.26 13.25
N GLY A 7 8.25 17.29 12.54
CA GLY A 7 9.53 16.78 13.00
C GLY A 7 10.55 17.91 13.18
N ALA A 8 11.79 17.70 12.73
CA ALA A 8 12.85 18.71 12.74
C ALA A 8 12.45 19.98 11.96
N SER A 9 11.67 19.82 10.89
CA SER A 9 10.94 20.88 10.20
C SER A 9 9.46 20.49 10.05
N ALA A 10 8.65 21.39 9.50
CA ALA A 10 7.32 21.03 9.00
C ALA A 10 7.43 20.03 7.83
N GLU A 11 6.34 19.30 7.57
CA GLU A 11 6.18 18.39 6.42
C GLU A 11 7.13 17.19 6.35
N GLN A 12 7.66 16.79 7.50
CA GLN A 12 8.41 15.53 7.62
C GLN A 12 7.48 14.36 7.30
N LYS A 13 8.01 13.30 6.71
CA LYS A 13 7.20 12.24 6.11
C LYS A 13 7.21 11.00 6.98
N LEU A 14 6.01 10.50 7.31
CA LEU A 14 5.80 9.24 8.00
C LEU A 14 5.26 8.20 7.03
N TYR A 15 5.88 7.03 6.98
CA TYR A 15 5.40 5.94 6.13
C TYR A 15 4.38 5.10 6.89
N ILE A 16 3.16 5.03 6.38
CA ILE A 16 2.06 4.25 6.95
C ILE A 16 1.70 3.08 6.02
N LEU A 17 1.64 1.89 6.61
CA LEU A 17 1.17 0.65 6.00
C LEU A 17 -0.25 0.37 6.47
N LEU A 18 -1.13 0.09 5.50
CA LEU A 18 -2.52 -0.23 5.72
C LEU A 18 -2.83 -1.53 4.97
N SER A 19 -3.49 -2.45 5.66
CA SER A 19 -4.00 -3.68 5.07
C SER A 19 -5.50 -3.77 5.30
N PHE A 20 -6.21 -4.24 4.28
CA PHE A 20 -7.66 -4.25 4.23
C PHE A 20 -8.17 -5.64 3.87
N ASP A 21 -9.36 -5.97 4.37
CA ASP A 21 -10.19 -7.01 3.79
C ASP A 21 -10.69 -6.49 2.44
N ALA A 22 -10.23 -7.10 1.34
CA ALA A 22 -10.58 -6.67 0.00
C ALA A 22 -12.08 -6.83 -0.34
N ILE A 23 -12.81 -7.65 0.43
CA ILE A 23 -14.24 -7.91 0.23
C ILE A 23 -15.06 -7.01 1.14
N ARG A 24 -14.75 -6.98 2.44
CA ARG A 24 -15.56 -6.24 3.42
C ARG A 24 -15.18 -4.78 3.55
N GLY A 25 -13.97 -4.42 3.11
CA GLY A 25 -13.42 -3.07 3.23
C GLY A 25 -12.87 -2.73 4.62
N ASN A 26 -12.96 -3.63 5.60
CA ASN A 26 -12.39 -3.43 6.93
C ASN A 26 -10.88 -3.28 6.87
N ILE A 27 -10.35 -2.38 7.69
CA ILE A 27 -8.92 -2.25 7.93
C ILE A 27 -8.53 -3.37 8.90
N LEU A 28 -7.66 -4.26 8.44
CA LEU A 28 -7.17 -5.41 9.21
C LEU A 28 -6.00 -5.01 10.10
N HIS A 29 -5.10 -4.16 9.57
CA HIS A 29 -3.93 -3.74 10.31
C HIS A 29 -3.39 -2.39 9.84
N VAL A 30 -2.87 -1.62 10.79
CA VAL A 30 -2.20 -0.34 10.57
C VAL A 30 -0.83 -0.40 11.23
N SER A 31 0.21 -0.06 10.48
CA SER A 31 1.56 0.10 11.04
C SER A 31 2.19 1.38 10.50
N SER A 32 3.19 1.89 11.22
CA SER A 32 4.05 2.95 10.72
C SER A 32 5.50 2.50 10.80
N ASN A 33 6.37 3.20 10.08
CA ASN A 33 7.81 3.06 10.30
C ASN A 33 8.32 3.88 11.49
N PHE A 34 7.46 4.53 12.28
CA PHE A 34 7.85 5.08 13.58
C PHE A 34 7.81 3.97 14.65
N THR A 35 8.82 3.95 15.51
CA THR A 35 8.87 3.08 16.69
C THR A 35 9.22 3.88 17.94
N PRO A 36 8.55 3.66 19.08
CA PRO A 36 8.94 4.26 20.36
C PRO A 36 10.18 3.57 20.96
N TYR A 37 10.53 2.39 20.47
CA TYR A 37 11.61 1.56 21.02
C TYR A 37 12.98 2.00 20.51
N PRO A 38 14.05 1.80 21.31
CA PRO A 38 15.41 2.00 20.83
C PRO A 38 15.73 1.04 19.68
N ILE A 39 16.51 1.52 18.71
CA ILE A 39 16.92 0.75 17.54
C ILE A 39 18.41 0.91 17.27
N GLY A 40 19.02 -0.11 16.67
CA GLY A 40 20.37 0.00 16.12
C GLY A 40 20.40 0.89 14.88
N ASP A 41 21.57 1.48 14.61
CA ASP A 41 21.75 2.42 13.50
C ASP A 41 21.48 1.83 12.11
N SER A 42 21.71 0.52 11.94
CA SER A 42 21.42 -0.20 10.69
C SER A 42 19.93 -0.28 10.34
N LEU A 43 19.05 -0.15 11.34
CA LEU A 43 17.59 -0.17 11.17
C LEU A 43 17.01 1.23 10.92
N ARG A 44 17.80 2.27 11.19
CA ARG A 44 17.35 3.66 11.13
C ARG A 44 17.21 4.12 9.68
N TYR A 45 16.10 4.75 9.37
CA TYR A 45 15.92 5.43 8.10
C TYR A 45 16.76 6.71 8.05
N ARG A 46 17.45 6.91 6.93
CA ARG A 46 18.22 8.12 6.65
C ARG A 46 17.87 8.58 5.24
N TRP A 47 17.34 9.79 5.13
CA TRP A 47 17.08 10.40 3.85
C TRP A 47 18.40 10.87 3.22
N ARG A 48 18.62 10.53 1.94
CA ARG A 48 19.85 10.83 1.20
C ARG A 48 19.73 12.04 0.27
N GLY A 49 18.68 12.86 0.42
CA GLY A 49 18.44 14.01 -0.46
C GLY A 49 17.91 13.63 -1.84
N ILE A 50 17.71 12.34 -2.12
CA ILE A 50 17.09 11.88 -3.37
C ILE A 50 15.58 12.07 -3.23
N GLY A 51 15.01 12.96 -4.03
CA GLY A 51 13.56 13.09 -4.17
C GLY A 51 12.98 11.84 -4.84
N GLU A 52 11.73 11.49 -4.52
CA GLU A 52 10.99 10.58 -5.40
C GLU A 52 10.96 11.21 -6.78
N ALA A 53 11.40 10.48 -7.81
CA ALA A 53 11.21 10.93 -9.18
C ALA A 53 9.71 11.11 -9.36
N THR A 54 9.26 12.35 -9.50
CA THR A 54 7.86 12.69 -9.74
C THR A 54 7.41 11.84 -10.92
N ALA A 55 6.44 10.96 -10.69
CA ALA A 55 5.77 10.23 -11.76
C ALA A 55 4.99 11.29 -12.56
N ALA A 56 5.68 11.94 -13.49
CA ALA A 56 5.19 13.11 -14.21
C ALA A 56 4.26 12.72 -15.37
N HIS A 57 3.76 11.49 -15.41
CA HIS A 57 3.10 10.94 -16.59
C HIS A 57 1.71 10.42 -16.22
N ASP A 58 0.73 10.97 -16.93
CA ASP A 58 -0.70 10.64 -16.82
C ASP A 58 -1.05 9.24 -17.39
N ASP A 59 -0.06 8.50 -17.90
CA ASP A 59 -0.22 7.14 -18.42
C ASP A 59 0.26 6.07 -17.42
N ILE A 60 -0.67 5.25 -16.94
CA ILE A 60 -0.42 4.11 -16.05
C ILE A 60 0.67 3.16 -16.55
N VAL A 61 0.78 2.93 -17.86
CA VAL A 61 1.79 2.02 -18.42
C VAL A 61 3.19 2.56 -18.18
N GLN A 62 3.37 3.86 -18.42
CA GLN A 62 4.63 4.55 -18.17
C GLN A 62 4.93 4.63 -16.68
N ARG A 63 3.93 4.88 -15.82
CA ARG A 63 4.10 4.89 -14.36
C ARG A 63 4.62 3.56 -13.83
N VAL A 64 4.03 2.43 -14.27
CA VAL A 64 4.52 1.09 -13.92
C VAL A 64 5.95 0.88 -14.41
N ALA A 65 6.26 1.23 -15.67
CA ALA A 65 7.61 1.08 -16.24
C ALA A 65 8.68 1.92 -15.50
N GLN A 66 8.34 3.16 -15.16
CA GLN A 66 9.20 4.07 -14.40
C GLN A 66 9.51 3.49 -13.02
N ARG A 67 8.48 2.99 -12.34
CA ARG A 67 8.62 2.42 -11.00
C ARG A 67 9.47 1.14 -10.99
N GLU A 68 9.31 0.26 -11.98
CA GLU A 68 10.22 -0.87 -12.18
C GLU A 68 11.67 -0.40 -12.38
N THR A 69 11.88 0.64 -13.19
CA THR A 69 13.20 1.24 -13.40
C THR A 69 13.78 1.83 -12.11
N GLN A 70 12.95 2.50 -11.31
CA GLN A 70 13.36 3.05 -10.01
C GLN A 70 13.81 1.95 -9.05
N PHE A 71 13.12 0.80 -9.01
CA PHE A 71 13.54 -0.32 -8.17
C PHE A 71 14.93 -0.83 -8.53
N LEU A 72 15.23 -0.94 -9.83
CA LEU A 72 16.52 -1.45 -10.34
C LEU A 72 17.68 -0.47 -10.15
N ARG A 73 17.38 0.83 -10.07
CA ARG A 73 18.40 1.86 -9.81
C ARG A 73 18.83 1.93 -8.34
N ARG A 74 18.10 1.27 -7.42
CA ARG A 74 18.46 1.26 -6.00
C ARG A 74 19.71 0.39 -5.80
N SER A 75 20.62 0.86 -4.95
CA SER A 75 21.80 0.08 -4.57
C SER A 75 21.43 -1.21 -3.83
N GLN A 76 20.34 -1.16 -3.07
CA GLN A 76 19.71 -2.30 -2.39
C GLN A 76 18.19 -2.17 -2.49
N PHE A 77 17.47 -3.27 -2.70
CA PHE A 77 16.01 -3.26 -2.83
C PHE A 77 15.27 -2.72 -1.59
N ASP A 78 15.91 -2.81 -0.44
CA ASP A 78 15.41 -2.39 0.88
C ASP A 78 15.76 -0.91 1.19
N GLU A 79 16.47 -0.22 0.30
CA GLU A 79 16.86 1.19 0.43
C GLU A 79 15.88 2.14 -0.29
N ILE A 80 14.68 2.27 0.30
CA ILE A 80 13.63 3.15 -0.23
C ILE A 80 13.87 4.58 0.27
N GLN A 81 13.73 5.57 -0.61
CA GLN A 81 13.79 7.00 -0.28
C GLN A 81 12.41 7.61 -0.58
N TYR A 82 11.67 7.97 0.47
CA TYR A 82 10.33 8.55 0.34
C TYR A 82 10.29 10.03 0.78
N GLY A 83 11.46 10.58 1.13
CA GLY A 83 11.71 11.96 1.56
C GLY A 83 12.16 12.07 3.01
N SER A 84 12.32 13.30 3.51
CA SER A 84 12.83 13.54 4.88
C SER A 84 11.84 13.05 5.94
N ALA A 85 12.36 12.45 7.01
CA ALA A 85 11.58 11.89 8.11
C ALA A 85 12.30 12.10 9.46
N GLU A 86 12.84 13.29 9.66
CA GLU A 86 13.60 13.64 10.86
C GLU A 86 12.67 14.02 12.01
N LEU A 87 12.87 13.40 13.17
CA LEU A 87 12.12 13.73 14.38
C LEU A 87 12.58 15.07 14.98
N LYS A 88 11.74 15.68 15.84
CA LYS A 88 12.15 16.86 16.62
C LYS A 88 13.39 16.55 17.47
N ARG A 89 14.18 17.58 17.76
CA ARG A 89 15.27 17.49 18.74
C ARG A 89 14.71 16.95 20.06
N ASN A 90 15.36 15.92 20.61
CA ASN A 90 14.98 15.22 21.85
C ASN A 90 13.64 14.45 21.80
N ALA A 91 13.03 14.25 20.63
CA ALA A 91 11.89 13.34 20.53
C ALA A 91 12.31 11.90 20.85
N SER A 92 11.47 11.20 21.61
CA SER A 92 11.64 9.78 21.88
C SER A 92 11.29 8.93 20.65
N GLY A 93 12.00 7.81 20.48
CA GLY A 93 11.77 6.86 19.40
C GLY A 93 12.63 7.11 18.17
N ALA A 94 12.30 6.41 17.09
CA ALA A 94 13.06 6.45 15.85
C ALA A 94 12.18 6.16 14.63
N ILE A 95 12.66 6.57 13.46
CA ILE A 95 12.10 6.16 12.17
C ILE A 95 12.91 4.99 11.63
N LEU A 96 12.24 3.85 11.46
CA LEU A 96 12.75 2.63 10.85
C LEU A 96 12.79 2.76 9.32
N ARG A 97 13.72 2.02 8.70
CA ARG A 97 13.65 1.75 7.27
C ARG A 97 12.28 1.12 6.94
N PRO A 98 11.53 1.62 5.93
CA PRO A 98 10.17 1.14 5.63
C PRO A 98 10.06 -0.36 5.41
N VAL A 99 11.10 -0.98 4.83
CA VAL A 99 11.19 -2.43 4.65
C VAL A 99 11.06 -3.21 5.96
N ILE A 100 11.67 -2.74 7.05
CA ILE A 100 11.61 -3.39 8.36
C ILE A 100 10.18 -3.33 8.90
N ALA A 101 9.54 -2.16 8.78
CA ALA A 101 8.15 -1.98 9.15
C ALA A 101 7.20 -2.88 8.32
N ALA A 102 7.47 -3.06 7.03
CA ALA A 102 6.69 -3.93 6.16
C ALA A 102 6.80 -5.41 6.57
N HIS A 103 8.01 -5.91 6.83
CA HIS A 103 8.18 -7.28 7.34
C HIS A 103 7.45 -7.50 8.67
N GLY A 104 7.52 -6.52 9.59
CA GLY A 104 6.74 -6.57 10.82
C GLY A 104 5.23 -6.59 10.58
N HIS A 105 4.74 -5.71 9.72
CA HIS A 105 3.33 -5.61 9.34
C HIS A 105 2.79 -6.92 8.77
N PHE A 106 3.47 -7.49 7.78
CA PHE A 106 3.03 -8.73 7.15
C PHE A 106 3.21 -9.96 8.06
N ARG A 107 4.19 -9.97 8.97
CA ARG A 107 4.32 -11.04 9.98
C ARG A 107 3.14 -11.06 10.95
N VAL A 108 2.64 -9.89 11.38
CA VAL A 108 1.43 -9.82 12.20
C VAL A 108 0.23 -10.36 11.42
N LEU A 109 0.07 -9.93 10.16
CA LEU A 109 -1.01 -10.39 9.30
C LEU A 109 -0.97 -11.90 9.06
N SER A 110 0.19 -12.49 8.79
CA SER A 110 0.29 -13.93 8.53
C SER A 110 0.02 -14.78 9.75
N HIS A 111 0.26 -14.25 10.96
CA HIS A 111 -0.11 -14.90 12.20
C HIS A 111 -1.62 -14.86 12.44
N LEU A 112 -2.27 -13.73 12.16
CA LEU A 112 -3.71 -13.54 12.39
C LEU A 112 -4.57 -14.19 11.29
N TRP A 113 -4.09 -14.18 10.05
CA TRP A 113 -4.77 -14.71 8.88
C TRP A 113 -3.82 -15.58 8.04
N PRO A 114 -3.42 -16.75 8.55
CA PRO A 114 -2.53 -17.65 7.83
C PRO A 114 -3.16 -18.06 6.51
N GLU A 115 -4.43 -18.46 6.48
CA GLU A 115 -5.12 -19.09 5.33
C GLU A 115 -5.53 -18.14 4.18
N VAL A 116 -5.02 -16.90 4.13
CA VAL A 116 -5.34 -15.97 3.04
C VAL A 116 -4.75 -16.47 1.72
N LYS A 117 -5.60 -16.63 0.71
CA LYS A 117 -5.19 -17.18 -0.60
C LYS A 117 -4.91 -16.14 -1.67
N THR A 118 -5.30 -14.89 -1.45
CA THR A 118 -5.12 -13.81 -2.43
C THR A 118 -4.57 -12.59 -1.73
N HIS A 119 -3.37 -12.19 -2.11
CA HIS A 119 -2.69 -11.00 -1.62
C HIS A 119 -2.64 -9.98 -2.75
N ILE A 120 -3.10 -8.76 -2.47
CA ILE A 120 -3.08 -7.65 -3.43
C ILE A 120 -2.25 -6.55 -2.78
N ILE A 121 -1.18 -6.14 -3.46
CA ILE A 121 -0.28 -5.12 -2.96
C ILE A 121 -0.10 -4.02 -4.00
N ALA A 122 0.02 -2.78 -3.52
CA ALA A 122 0.49 -1.69 -4.35
C ALA A 122 1.85 -2.05 -4.95
N HIS A 123 2.12 -1.56 -6.16
CA HIS A 123 3.37 -1.80 -6.86
C HIS A 123 4.56 -1.18 -6.08
N GLU A 124 5.16 -1.94 -5.17
CA GLU A 124 6.39 -1.60 -4.45
C GLU A 124 7.17 -2.89 -4.16
N CYS A 125 8.42 -2.96 -4.60
CA CYS A 125 9.19 -4.21 -4.57
C CYS A 125 9.42 -4.77 -3.15
N PHE A 126 9.56 -3.91 -2.15
CA PHE A 126 9.74 -4.34 -0.77
C PHE A 126 8.46 -4.89 -0.13
N LEU A 127 7.28 -4.43 -0.57
CA LEU A 127 6.00 -5.01 -0.14
C LEU A 127 5.88 -6.44 -0.66
N ARG A 128 6.29 -6.68 -1.92
CA ARG A 128 6.40 -8.04 -2.48
C ARG A 128 7.31 -8.90 -1.63
N GLY A 129 8.52 -8.44 -1.31
CA GLY A 129 9.47 -9.19 -0.49
C GLY A 129 8.91 -9.56 0.89
N ALA A 130 8.26 -8.60 1.56
CA ALA A 130 7.66 -8.81 2.87
C ALA A 130 6.49 -9.80 2.82
N ALA A 131 5.58 -9.69 1.84
CA ALA A 131 4.47 -10.61 1.66
C ALA A 131 4.96 -12.03 1.33
N VAL A 132 5.87 -12.18 0.36
CA VAL A 132 6.46 -13.48 0.00
C VAL A 132 7.12 -14.15 1.20
N THR A 133 7.82 -13.38 2.04
CA THR A 133 8.45 -13.92 3.25
C THR A 133 7.41 -14.38 4.28
N ALA A 134 6.33 -13.62 4.46
CA ALA A 134 5.32 -13.90 5.48
C ALA A 134 4.43 -15.13 5.18
N TRP A 135 4.14 -15.41 3.90
CA TRP A 135 3.37 -16.59 3.45
C TRP A 135 4.21 -17.52 2.54
N ALA A 136 5.51 -17.63 2.81
CA ALA A 136 6.45 -18.35 1.94
C ALA A 136 6.04 -19.79 1.62
N GLU A 137 5.48 -20.52 2.59
CA GLU A 137 5.01 -21.90 2.40
C GLU A 137 3.82 -21.97 1.44
N GLN A 138 2.85 -21.07 1.58
CA GLN A 138 1.66 -21.08 0.72
C GLN A 138 1.98 -20.74 -0.73
N PHE A 139 2.92 -19.83 -0.96
CA PHE A 139 3.38 -19.54 -2.33
C PHE A 139 4.17 -20.71 -2.92
N ARG A 140 5.00 -21.38 -2.11
CA ARG A 140 5.76 -22.57 -2.53
C ARG A 140 4.85 -23.74 -2.87
N GLU A 141 3.74 -23.88 -2.18
CA GLU A 141 2.74 -24.93 -2.40
C GLU A 141 1.63 -24.53 -3.38
N HIS A 142 1.76 -23.37 -4.03
CA HIS A 142 0.78 -22.85 -4.98
C HIS A 142 -0.64 -22.70 -4.40
N ARG A 143 -0.74 -22.50 -3.08
CA ARG A 143 -2.01 -22.32 -2.33
C ARG A 143 -2.43 -20.86 -2.17
N ALA A 144 -1.54 -19.91 -2.49
CA ALA A 144 -1.82 -18.49 -2.46
C ALA A 144 -1.32 -17.77 -3.73
N ALA A 145 -1.96 -16.66 -4.06
CA ALA A 145 -1.63 -15.80 -5.19
C ALA A 145 -1.23 -14.40 -4.71
N LEU A 146 -0.15 -13.85 -5.28
CA LEU A 146 0.28 -12.48 -5.02
C LEU A 146 0.15 -11.62 -6.28
N TRP A 147 -0.49 -10.47 -6.14
CA TRP A 147 -0.73 -9.53 -7.23
C TRP A 147 -0.11 -8.17 -6.92
N PHE A 148 0.64 -7.64 -7.88
CA PHE A 148 0.82 -6.20 -7.97
C PHE A 148 -0.37 -5.55 -8.66
N ILE A 149 -0.67 -4.33 -8.24
CA ILE A 149 -1.62 -3.46 -8.91
C ILE A 149 -1.19 -1.99 -8.84
N ASP A 150 -1.50 -1.27 -9.92
CA ASP A 150 -1.58 0.19 -9.98
C ASP A 150 -2.96 0.55 -10.57
N GLU A 151 -3.57 1.65 -10.11
CA GLU A 151 -4.93 2.07 -10.49
C GLU A 151 -5.00 3.57 -10.76
N GLU A 152 -5.79 3.95 -11.77
CA GLU A 152 -6.26 5.32 -12.06
C GLU A 152 -7.78 5.29 -11.93
N ILE A 153 -8.27 5.65 -10.75
CA ILE A 153 -9.70 5.70 -10.46
C ILE A 153 -10.17 7.14 -10.51
N ASN A 154 -10.72 7.54 -11.67
CA ASN A 154 -11.27 8.87 -11.91
C ASN A 154 -12.78 8.95 -11.59
N ASP A 155 -13.47 7.81 -11.66
CA ASP A 155 -14.90 7.68 -11.38
C ASP A 155 -15.15 6.43 -10.52
N ASN A 156 -15.28 6.63 -9.21
CA ASN A 156 -15.52 5.55 -8.25
C ASN A 156 -16.97 5.04 -8.20
N THR A 157 -17.88 5.64 -8.98
CA THR A 157 -19.27 5.19 -9.12
C THR A 157 -19.53 4.46 -10.44
N CYS A 158 -18.52 4.32 -11.30
CA CYS A 158 -18.64 3.63 -12.58
C CYS A 158 -19.09 2.17 -12.39
N LEU A 159 -20.23 1.82 -12.99
CA LEU A 159 -20.82 0.48 -12.92
C LEU A 159 -20.49 -0.41 -14.12
N LEU A 160 -19.74 0.11 -15.10
CA LEU A 160 -19.35 -0.68 -16.28
C LEU A 160 -18.47 -1.87 -15.85
N PRO A 161 -18.46 -3.00 -16.56
CA PRO A 161 -17.52 -4.08 -16.27
C PRO A 161 -16.10 -3.69 -16.71
N TRP A 162 -15.09 -4.18 -15.98
CA TRP A 162 -13.69 -4.09 -16.41
C TRP A 162 -13.46 -4.88 -17.69
N ARG A 163 -12.82 -4.26 -18.68
CA ARG A 163 -12.49 -4.89 -19.97
C ARG A 163 -10.99 -4.98 -20.15
N LEU A 164 -10.49 -6.15 -20.51
CA LEU A 164 -9.07 -6.34 -20.85
C LEU A 164 -8.79 -5.64 -22.17
N ARG A 165 -7.79 -4.76 -22.19
CA ARG A 165 -7.40 -3.98 -23.37
C ARG A 165 -6.09 -4.46 -23.98
N GLY A 166 -5.23 -5.04 -23.15
CA GLY A 166 -3.96 -5.56 -23.63
C GLY A 166 -3.11 -6.12 -22.51
N LYS A 167 -1.92 -6.54 -22.90
CA LYS A 167 -0.89 -7.03 -21.99
C LYS A 167 0.43 -6.36 -22.35
N THR A 168 1.25 -6.12 -21.35
CA THR A 168 2.61 -5.62 -21.53
C THR A 168 3.56 -6.38 -20.60
N TYR A 169 4.85 -6.34 -20.88
CA TYR A 169 5.88 -7.01 -20.08
C TYR A 169 6.79 -5.93 -19.51
N GLN A 170 6.82 -5.81 -18.19
CA GLN A 170 7.54 -4.73 -17.49
C GLN A 170 8.56 -5.29 -16.50
N GLY A 171 9.57 -4.46 -16.22
CA GLY A 171 10.63 -4.76 -15.26
C GLY A 171 11.62 -5.82 -15.71
N TRP A 172 12.62 -6.05 -14.85
CA TRP A 172 13.73 -6.97 -15.14
C TRP A 172 13.26 -8.41 -15.38
N TRP A 173 12.27 -8.86 -14.61
CA TRP A 173 11.71 -10.21 -14.71
C TRP A 173 10.76 -10.38 -15.89
N ARG A 174 10.53 -9.31 -16.68
CA ARG A 174 9.51 -9.27 -17.74
C ARG A 174 8.18 -9.81 -17.23
N ASN A 175 7.72 -9.32 -16.09
CA ASN A 175 6.45 -9.74 -15.53
C ASN A 175 5.32 -9.30 -16.48
N GLN A 176 4.36 -10.19 -16.75
CA GLN A 176 3.22 -9.85 -17.60
C GLN A 176 2.19 -9.03 -16.81
N TRP A 177 2.00 -7.78 -17.22
CA TRP A 177 0.97 -6.89 -16.73
C TRP A 177 -0.23 -6.88 -17.66
N GLN A 178 -1.43 -6.97 -17.09
CA GLN A 178 -2.69 -6.83 -17.80
C GLN A 178 -3.19 -5.41 -17.67
N ILE A 179 -3.66 -4.83 -18.77
CA ILE A 179 -4.21 -3.48 -18.82
C ILE A 179 -5.73 -3.59 -18.91
N TRP A 180 -6.42 -3.02 -17.93
CA TRP A 180 -7.87 -3.07 -17.82
C TRP A 180 -8.45 -1.65 -17.85
N GLU A 181 -9.59 -1.50 -18.51
CA GLU A 181 -10.34 -0.24 -18.58
C GLU A 181 -11.79 -0.42 -18.13
N GLN A 182 -12.32 0.61 -17.47
CA GLN A 182 -13.71 0.69 -17.01
C GLN A 182 -14.18 2.15 -17.07
N GLY A 183 -14.90 2.54 -18.12
CA GLY A 183 -15.26 3.94 -18.33
C GLY A 183 -14.02 4.82 -18.41
N ASN A 184 -13.90 5.78 -17.48
CA ASN A 184 -12.73 6.66 -17.35
C ASN A 184 -11.66 6.12 -16.38
N ASN A 185 -11.84 4.93 -15.83
CA ASN A 185 -10.88 4.27 -14.94
C ASN A 185 -9.95 3.35 -15.73
N ARG A 186 -8.72 3.23 -15.24
CA ARG A 186 -7.73 2.26 -15.72
C ARG A 186 -7.08 1.54 -14.55
N LYS A 187 -6.65 0.31 -14.78
CA LYS A 187 -5.74 -0.37 -13.85
C LYS A 187 -4.78 -1.28 -14.59
N MET A 188 -3.65 -1.52 -13.95
CA MET A 188 -2.69 -2.52 -14.37
C MET A 188 -2.51 -3.53 -13.25
N ALA A 189 -2.75 -4.81 -13.55
CA ALA A 189 -2.61 -5.91 -12.60
C ALA A 189 -1.58 -6.91 -13.10
N CYS A 190 -0.73 -7.39 -12.18
CA CYS A 190 0.30 -8.37 -12.49
C CYS A 190 0.34 -9.46 -11.43
N LEU A 191 0.13 -10.69 -11.87
CA LEU A 191 0.28 -11.87 -11.05
C LEU A 191 1.78 -12.18 -10.89
N LEU A 192 2.25 -12.30 -9.65
CA LEU A 192 3.66 -12.49 -9.30
C LEU A 192 4.01 -13.93 -8.90
N THR A 193 3.00 -14.78 -8.73
CA THR A 193 3.11 -16.19 -8.36
C THR A 193 2.37 -17.04 -9.39
N GLU A 194 2.51 -18.36 -9.35
CA GLU A 194 1.75 -19.19 -10.28
C GLU A 194 0.25 -19.18 -9.95
N GLY A 195 -0.60 -19.14 -10.97
CA GLY A 195 -2.05 -19.07 -10.80
C GLY A 195 -2.80 -18.74 -12.10
N LEU A 196 -4.12 -18.92 -12.08
CA LEU A 196 -4.97 -18.64 -13.24
C LEU A 196 -5.03 -17.12 -13.53
N VAL A 197 -4.59 -16.78 -14.73
CA VAL A 197 -4.43 -15.41 -15.27
C VAL A 197 -5.77 -14.67 -15.39
N GLU A 198 -6.91 -15.37 -15.34
CA GLU A 198 -8.26 -14.83 -15.58
C GLU A 198 -8.78 -13.88 -14.47
N LYS A 199 -8.11 -13.80 -13.32
CA LYS A 199 -8.61 -13.05 -12.16
C LYS A 199 -8.30 -11.55 -12.15
N GLY A 200 -7.58 -11.02 -13.13
CA GLY A 200 -7.15 -9.60 -13.11
C GLY A 200 -8.29 -8.58 -13.04
N ALA A 201 -9.48 -8.91 -13.57
CA ALA A 201 -10.65 -8.04 -13.52
C ALA A 201 -11.12 -7.74 -12.08
N SER A 202 -10.99 -8.68 -11.14
CA SER A 202 -11.44 -8.51 -9.75
C SER A 202 -10.36 -7.96 -8.81
N ILE A 203 -9.09 -7.91 -9.24
CA ILE A 203 -8.00 -7.33 -8.44
C ILE A 203 -8.19 -5.82 -8.38
N THR A 204 -8.30 -5.26 -7.18
CA THR A 204 -8.47 -3.82 -6.96
C THR A 204 -7.98 -3.40 -5.57
N LEU A 205 -7.62 -2.12 -5.40
CA LEU A 205 -7.40 -1.48 -4.10
C LEU A 205 -8.61 -0.64 -3.67
N ALA A 206 -9.82 -0.92 -4.16
CA ALA A 206 -11.04 -0.15 -3.85
C ALA A 206 -11.23 0.12 -2.34
N ALA A 207 -11.00 -0.88 -1.48
CA ALA A 207 -11.07 -0.71 -0.03
C ALA A 207 -10.13 0.41 0.49
N SER A 208 -8.90 0.47 0.00
CA SER A 208 -7.97 1.54 0.39
C SER A 208 -8.39 2.89 -0.18
N HIS A 209 -8.93 2.92 -1.40
CA HIS A 209 -9.41 4.17 -2.02
C HIS A 209 -10.54 4.78 -1.20
N TYR A 210 -11.53 3.98 -0.79
CA TYR A 210 -12.63 4.44 0.04
C TYR A 210 -12.16 4.93 1.42
N PHE A 211 -11.25 4.19 2.06
CA PHE A 211 -10.70 4.64 3.34
C PHE A 211 -9.91 5.94 3.19
N ILE A 212 -9.05 6.07 2.18
CA ILE A 212 -8.24 7.28 1.95
C ILE A 212 -9.15 8.48 1.68
N ALA A 213 -10.20 8.32 0.85
CA ALA A 213 -11.17 9.38 0.59
C ALA A 213 -11.91 9.82 1.85
N TRP A 214 -12.32 8.87 2.71
CA TRP A 214 -12.93 9.17 4.01
C TRP A 214 -11.94 9.82 4.98
N LEU A 215 -10.70 9.34 5.02
CA LEU A 215 -9.63 9.81 5.90
C LEU A 215 -9.30 11.28 5.61
N GLN A 216 -9.25 11.67 4.33
CA GLN A 216 -9.02 13.06 3.91
C GLN A 216 -10.13 14.03 4.36
N GLN A 217 -11.29 13.53 4.78
CA GLN A 217 -12.38 14.33 5.34
C GLN A 217 -12.26 14.52 6.87
N GLN A 218 -11.37 13.80 7.54
CA GLN A 218 -11.22 13.87 9.00
C GLN A 218 -10.34 15.06 9.40
N PRO A 219 -10.81 15.99 10.25
CA PRO A 219 -10.03 17.13 10.74
C PRO A 219 -8.70 16.71 11.37
N GLU A 220 -8.71 15.66 12.19
CA GLU A 220 -7.55 15.16 12.92
C GLU A 220 -6.44 14.68 11.97
N PHE A 221 -6.80 14.21 10.78
CA PHE A 221 -5.84 13.82 9.75
C PHE A 221 -5.29 15.04 8.98
N ARG A 222 -6.12 16.05 8.71
CA ARG A 222 -5.70 17.27 8.00
C ARG A 222 -4.65 18.06 8.78
N ASP A 223 -4.73 18.04 10.11
CA ASP A 223 -3.77 18.71 11.00
C ASP A 223 -2.53 17.85 11.35
N SER A 224 -2.35 16.70 10.69
CA SER A 224 -1.23 15.77 10.96
C SER A 224 0.15 16.43 10.87
N ASN A 225 0.34 17.40 9.98
CA ASN A 225 1.58 18.15 9.83
C ASN A 225 1.98 18.98 11.06
N ARG A 226 1.08 19.19 12.03
CA ARG A 226 1.33 19.86 13.32
C ARG A 226 1.66 18.88 14.44
N CYS A 227 1.42 17.60 14.23
CA CYS A 227 1.56 16.55 15.24
C CYS A 227 2.92 15.85 15.14
N ALA A 228 3.45 15.35 16.27
CA ALA A 228 4.63 14.48 16.24
C ALA A 228 4.31 13.12 15.60
N ALA A 229 5.33 12.42 15.09
CA ALA A 229 5.16 11.12 14.42
C ALA A 229 4.36 10.09 15.25
N HIS A 230 4.64 10.01 16.56
CA HIS A 230 3.88 9.15 17.48
C HIS A 230 2.38 9.51 17.50
N SER A 231 2.06 10.79 17.64
CA SER A 231 0.68 11.28 17.68
C SER A 231 -0.05 11.01 16.36
N VAL A 232 0.62 11.26 15.22
CA VAL A 232 0.06 10.92 13.90
C VAL A 232 -0.26 9.43 13.82
N PHE A 233 0.65 8.57 14.29
CA PHE A 233 0.39 7.12 14.28
C PHE A 233 -0.80 6.71 15.17
N GLN A 234 -0.96 7.32 16.36
CA GLN A 234 -2.13 7.06 17.21
C GLN A 234 -3.44 7.54 16.56
N VAL A 235 -3.44 8.73 15.95
CA VAL A 235 -4.59 9.24 15.19
C VAL A 235 -4.96 8.28 14.06
N MET A 236 -3.98 7.78 13.30
CA MET A 236 -4.24 6.81 12.23
C MET A 236 -4.90 5.51 12.75
N ARG A 237 -4.48 5.01 13.91
CA ARG A 237 -5.10 3.82 14.53
C ARG A 237 -6.53 4.09 14.97
N LEU A 238 -6.76 5.21 15.66
CA LEU A 238 -8.10 5.62 16.09
C LEU A 238 -9.06 5.81 14.90
N LEU A 239 -8.60 6.46 13.84
CA LEU A 239 -9.40 6.68 12.63
C LEU A 239 -9.69 5.38 11.89
N ALA A 240 -8.77 4.42 11.90
CA ALA A 240 -9.02 3.09 11.34
C ALA A 240 -10.09 2.33 12.14
N GLU A 241 -10.05 2.37 13.47
CA GLU A 241 -11.08 1.78 14.34
C GLU A 241 -12.45 2.43 14.10
N LYS A 242 -12.50 3.77 14.07
CA LYS A 242 -13.71 4.54 13.75
C LYS A 242 -14.30 4.17 12.39
N TYR A 243 -13.44 4.02 11.37
CA TYR A 243 -13.87 3.62 10.03
C TYR A 243 -14.46 2.20 10.04
N ASN A 244 -13.81 1.26 10.71
CA ASN A 244 -14.31 -0.11 10.84
C ASN A 244 -15.70 -0.19 11.50
N ILE A 245 -15.94 0.64 12.52
CA ILE A 245 -17.27 0.75 13.17
C ILE A 245 -18.29 1.31 12.18
N LEU A 246 -17.94 2.38 11.45
CA LEU A 246 -18.82 3.04 10.49
C LEU A 246 -19.30 2.08 9.39
N ILE A 247 -18.39 1.32 8.79
CA ILE A 247 -18.75 0.41 7.68
C ILE A 247 -19.54 -0.80 8.18
N ALA A 248 -19.32 -1.25 9.42
CA ALA A 248 -20.11 -2.31 10.04
C ALA A 248 -21.56 -1.88 10.34
N GLN A 249 -21.80 -0.58 10.56
CA GLN A 249 -23.12 -0.03 10.90
C GLN A 249 -23.95 0.39 9.67
N ARG A 250 -23.33 0.69 8.53
CA ARG A 250 -24.00 1.41 7.43
C ARG A 250 -24.26 0.62 6.16
N ASP A 251 -23.89 -0.66 6.04
CA ASP A 251 -23.91 -1.37 4.73
C ASP A 251 -23.34 -0.48 3.60
N LEU A 252 -22.29 0.30 3.92
CA LEU A 252 -21.68 1.23 2.96
C LEU A 252 -21.19 0.44 1.73
N PRO A 253 -21.14 1.06 0.54
CA PRO A 253 -20.91 0.37 -0.73
C PRO A 253 -19.61 -0.44 -0.83
N GLY A 254 -18.71 -0.36 0.16
CA GLY A 254 -17.56 -1.27 0.27
C GLY A 254 -17.97 -2.74 0.43
N GLY A 255 -19.09 -3.03 1.10
CA GLY A 255 -19.62 -4.40 1.21
C GLY A 255 -20.37 -4.85 -0.05
N ALA A 256 -21.15 -3.95 -0.67
CA ALA A 256 -22.01 -4.30 -1.81
C ALA A 256 -21.28 -4.28 -3.17
N ALA A 257 -20.25 -3.43 -3.35
CA ALA A 257 -19.46 -3.38 -4.59
C ALA A 257 -18.55 -4.61 -4.74
N ALA A 258 -18.02 -5.13 -3.62
CA ALA A 258 -17.24 -6.37 -3.65
C ALA A 258 -18.11 -7.59 -3.96
N TYR A 259 -19.34 -7.65 -3.45
CA TYR A 259 -20.27 -8.75 -3.77
C TYR A 259 -20.57 -8.89 -5.27
N ARG A 260 -20.47 -7.79 -6.05
CA ARG A 260 -20.68 -7.82 -7.50
C ARG A 260 -19.43 -8.13 -8.32
N ALA A 261 -18.25 -8.13 -7.70
CA ALA A 261 -16.98 -8.49 -8.35
C ALA A 261 -16.65 -10.00 -8.23
N TYR A 262 -17.39 -10.73 -7.39
CA TYR A 262 -17.19 -12.16 -7.11
C TYR A 262 -18.44 -13.02 -7.39
N GLY A 263 -19.44 -12.46 -8.09
CA GLY A 263 -20.61 -13.17 -8.60
C GLY A 263 -20.54 -13.35 -10.11
#